data_AF-A0A4S8KXQ1-F1
#
_entry.id   AF-A0A4S8KXQ1-F1
#
_cell.length_a   1.000
_cell.length_b   1.000
_cell.length_c   1.000
_cell.angle_alpha   90.00
_cell.angle_beta   90.00
_cell.angle_gamma   90.00
#
_symmetry.space_group_name_H-M   'P 1'
#
loop_
_entity.id
_entity.type
_entity.pdbx_description
1 polymer ?
#
loop_
_entity_poly.entity_id
_entity_poly.type
_entity_poly.pdbx_seq_one_letter_code
_entity_poly.pdbx_strand_id
1 'polypeptide(L)'
;GNKDLEYRKYELTTREWNVLDDLAYVLKIFKDATLYFSNDQTSTISKVIPAMDTIDDLLTTSSLPNASHAAVTPPNSRRPNIRILNPSVKAALRLAKNVMNRYYSLTDTSSVYCISMVLHPGLKLEYFRRRDWPAEWVHAA
;
A
#
# COMPACT_ATOMS: atom_id res chain seq x y z
N GLY A 1 -32.99 34.64 10.43
CA GLY A 1 -34.02 33.57 10.47
C GLY A 1 -33.41 32.26 10.03
N ASN A 2 -33.06 31.42 11.01
CA ASN A 2 -33.07 29.95 11.08
C ASN A 2 -32.69 29.04 9.88
N LYS A 3 -32.15 29.54 8.76
CA LYS A 3 -31.64 28.66 7.68
C LYS A 3 -30.27 28.06 8.01
N ASP A 4 -29.45 28.76 8.80
CA ASP A 4 -28.11 28.26 9.19
C ASP A 4 -28.18 27.05 10.12
N LEU A 5 -29.25 26.88 10.90
CA LEU A 5 -29.36 25.78 11.86
C LEU A 5 -29.81 24.45 11.22
N GLU A 6 -30.53 24.51 10.09
CA GLU A 6 -31.09 23.31 9.45
C GLU A 6 -30.03 22.46 8.73
N TYR A 7 -28.90 23.08 8.35
CA TYR A 7 -27.81 22.40 7.66
C TYR A 7 -26.68 21.93 8.60
N ARG A 8 -26.60 22.47 9.83
CA ARG A 8 -25.59 22.06 10.82
C ARG A 8 -25.70 20.60 11.27
N LYS A 9 -26.87 19.98 11.13
CA LYS A 9 -27.02 18.52 11.37
C LYS A 9 -26.27 17.65 10.37
N TYR A 10 -25.87 18.21 9.22
CA TYR A 10 -25.08 17.54 8.19
C TYR A 10 -23.60 17.94 8.23
N GLU A 11 -23.21 18.85 9.12
CA GLU A 11 -21.81 19.19 9.31
C GLU A 11 -21.10 18.01 9.98
N LEU A 12 -20.02 17.57 9.34
CA LEU A 12 -19.13 16.57 9.94
C LEU A 12 -18.50 17.17 11.19
N THR A 13 -18.56 16.39 12.26
CA THR A 13 -17.86 16.69 13.50
C THR A 13 -16.35 16.66 13.28
N THR A 14 -15.58 17.34 14.14
CA THR A 14 -14.11 17.28 14.10
C THR A 14 -13.57 15.85 14.13
N ARG A 15 -14.25 14.96 14.87
CA ARG A 15 -13.89 13.54 14.92
C ARG A 15 -14.09 12.84 13.57
N GLU A 16 -15.18 13.11 12.88
CA GLU A 16 -15.45 12.53 11.56
C GLU A 16 -14.50 13.09 10.51
N TRP A 17 -14.17 14.39 10.56
CA TRP A 17 -13.13 14.98 9.71
C TRP A 17 -11.78 14.30 9.91
N ASN A 18 -11.38 14.00 11.15
CA ASN A 18 -10.13 13.30 11.42
C ASN A 18 -10.14 11.87 10.84
N VAL A 19 -11.28 11.17 10.91
CA VAL A 19 -11.42 9.83 10.29
C VAL A 19 -11.33 9.93 8.76
N LEU A 20 -11.95 10.94 8.15
CA LEU A 20 -11.87 11.17 6.71
C LEU A 20 -10.45 11.51 6.26
N ASP A 21 -9.71 12.29 7.05
CA ASP A 21 -8.32 12.63 6.74
C ASP A 21 -7.39 11.40 6.86
N ASP A 22 -7.61 10.55 7.87
CA ASP A 22 -6.94 9.25 7.97
C ASP A 22 -7.27 8.34 6.78
N LEU A 23 -8.54 8.33 6.34
CA LEU A 23 -8.98 7.55 5.19
C LEU A 23 -8.37 8.07 3.89
N ALA A 24 -8.36 9.39 3.67
CA ALA A 24 -7.75 10.02 2.50
C ALA A 24 -6.25 9.74 2.44
N TYR A 25 -5.56 9.76 3.58
CA TYR A 25 -4.15 9.42 3.69
C TYR A 25 -3.88 7.98 3.20
N VAL A 26 -4.64 6.98 3.67
CA VAL A 26 -4.42 5.58 3.27
C VAL A 26 -4.87 5.28 1.85
N LEU A 27 -5.92 5.94 1.36
CA LEU A 27 -6.42 5.75 0.00
C LEU A 27 -5.48 6.33 -1.07
N LYS A 28 -4.59 7.24 -0.68
CA LYS A 28 -3.66 7.89 -1.61
C LYS A 28 -2.80 6.88 -2.36
N ILE A 29 -2.27 5.84 -1.71
CA ILE A 29 -1.42 4.85 -2.38
C ILE A 29 -2.20 4.05 -3.44
N PHE A 30 -3.47 3.76 -3.19
CA PHE A 30 -4.33 3.05 -4.14
C PHE A 30 -4.64 3.93 -5.34
N LYS A 31 -4.90 5.22 -5.11
CA LYS A 31 -5.08 6.21 -6.19
C LYS A 31 -3.81 6.31 -7.03
N ASP A 32 -2.65 6.45 -6.39
CA ASP A 32 -1.37 6.59 -7.09
C ASP A 32 -1.05 5.33 -7.92
N ALA A 33 -1.28 4.14 -7.36
CA ALA A 33 -1.15 2.87 -8.09
C ALA A 33 -2.14 2.78 -9.26
N THR A 34 -3.41 3.12 -9.04
CA THR A 34 -4.44 3.08 -10.09
C THR A 34 -4.08 3.99 -11.26
N LEU A 35 -3.69 5.24 -10.97
CA LEU A 35 -3.25 6.19 -11.99
C LEU A 35 -2.01 5.68 -12.73
N TYR A 36 -1.06 5.09 -12.00
CA TYR A 36 0.14 4.50 -12.59
C TYR A 36 -0.19 3.39 -13.59
N PHE A 37 -1.10 2.46 -13.23
CA PHE A 37 -1.51 1.36 -14.10
C PHE A 37 -2.50 1.77 -15.20
N SER A 38 -3.13 2.93 -15.08
CA SER A 38 -4.03 3.47 -16.11
C SER A 38 -3.30 4.21 -17.23
N ASN A 39 -1.97 4.37 -17.12
CA ASN A 39 -1.16 4.99 -18.15
C ASN A 39 -0.86 3.99 -19.30
N ASP A 40 -0.92 4.46 -20.55
CA ASP A 40 -0.72 3.65 -21.75
C ASP A 40 0.75 3.60 -22.24
N GLN A 41 1.63 4.42 -21.66
CA GLN A 41 2.98 4.65 -22.19
C GLN A 41 4.05 3.63 -21.75
N THR A 42 3.77 2.75 -20.78
CA THR A 42 4.79 1.85 -20.22
C THR A 42 4.27 0.44 -20.01
N SER A 43 5.11 -0.57 -20.27
CA SER A 43 4.81 -1.95 -19.89
C SER A 43 4.73 -2.06 -18.36
N THR A 44 3.51 -2.26 -17.86
CA THR A 44 3.21 -2.24 -16.42
C THR A 44 3.38 -3.60 -15.74
N ILE A 45 3.52 -4.68 -16.51
CA ILE A 45 3.51 -6.04 -15.95
C ILE A 45 4.66 -6.28 -14.96
N SER A 46 5.86 -5.77 -15.24
CA SER A 46 7.02 -5.86 -14.33
C SER A 46 6.87 -4.97 -13.07
N LYS A 47 5.81 -4.16 -13.01
CA LYS A 47 5.56 -3.20 -11.93
C LYS A 47 4.41 -3.63 -11.03
N VAL A 48 3.65 -4.65 -11.42
CA VAL A 48 2.52 -5.18 -10.64
C VAL A 48 2.98 -5.64 -9.26
N ILE A 49 3.94 -6.56 -9.19
CA ILE A 49 4.49 -7.05 -7.93
C ILE A 49 5.12 -5.91 -7.10
N PRO A 50 6.00 -5.04 -7.65
CA PRO A 50 6.53 -3.92 -6.89
C PRO A 50 5.47 -2.95 -6.33
N ALA A 51 4.39 -2.71 -7.07
CA ALA A 51 3.29 -1.88 -6.61
C ALA A 51 2.49 -2.58 -5.49
N MET A 52 2.23 -3.88 -5.64
CA MET A 52 1.59 -4.68 -4.59
C MET A 52 2.43 -4.68 -3.32
N ASP A 53 3.74 -4.91 -3.39
CA ASP A 53 4.64 -4.85 -2.23
C ASP A 53 4.61 -3.47 -1.56
N THR A 54 4.58 -2.40 -2.35
CA THR A 54 4.54 -1.03 -1.81
C THR A 54 3.23 -0.75 -1.07
N ILE A 55 2.10 -1.21 -1.60
CA ILE A 55 0.80 -1.10 -0.92
C ILE A 55 0.83 -1.96 0.35
N ASP A 56 1.40 -3.15 0.28
CA ASP A 56 1.48 -4.09 1.38
C ASP A 56 2.29 -3.57 2.57
N ASP A 57 3.45 -2.99 2.28
CA ASP A 57 4.31 -2.31 3.25
C ASP A 57 3.53 -1.20 3.98
N LEU A 58 2.74 -0.41 3.23
CA LEU A 58 1.93 0.66 3.81
C LEU A 58 0.82 0.11 4.71
N LEU A 59 0.07 -0.90 4.24
CA LEU A 59 -1.01 -1.51 5.00
C LEU A 59 -0.50 -2.11 6.31
N THR A 60 0.64 -2.80 6.26
CA THR A 60 1.29 -3.44 7.40
C THR A 60 1.79 -2.38 8.38
N THR A 61 2.54 -1.39 7.91
CA THR A 61 3.09 -0.31 8.75
C THR A 61 1.99 0.51 9.41
N SER A 62 0.92 0.81 8.67
CA SER A 62 -0.20 1.64 9.14
C SER A 62 -1.13 0.90 10.12
N SER A 63 -1.13 -0.43 10.09
CA SER A 63 -1.94 -1.25 10.99
C SER A 63 -1.29 -1.46 12.37
N LEU A 64 -0.01 -1.11 12.53
CA LEU A 64 0.70 -1.31 13.80
C LEU A 64 0.08 -0.44 14.92
N PRO A 65 -0.05 -0.99 16.14
CA PRO A 65 -0.63 -0.27 17.28
C PRO A 65 0.24 0.90 17.74
N ASN A 66 1.57 0.78 17.60
CA ASN A 66 2.55 1.69 18.21
C ASN A 66 3.44 2.34 17.14
N ALA A 67 2.86 3.24 16.34
CA ALA A 67 3.61 4.07 15.38
C ALA A 67 4.60 5.05 16.06
N SER A 68 4.57 5.16 17.38
CA SER A 68 5.49 5.97 18.17
C SER A 68 6.79 5.20 18.45
N HIS A 69 7.83 5.52 17.67
CA HIS A 69 9.24 5.54 18.08
C HIS A 69 10.05 4.24 18.35
N ALA A 70 9.62 3.03 18.01
CA ALA A 70 10.47 1.85 18.32
C ALA A 70 10.31 0.62 17.40
N ALA A 71 10.48 0.77 16.08
CA ALA A 71 10.78 -0.37 15.22
C ALA A 71 12.21 -0.25 14.69
N VAL A 72 13.09 -1.11 15.22
CA VAL A 72 14.49 -1.29 14.86
C VAL A 72 14.60 -1.67 13.39
N THR A 73 15.07 -0.79 12.48
CA THR A 73 15.65 -1.16 11.17
C THR A 73 16.40 0.03 10.49
N PRO A 74 17.21 -0.19 9.43
CA PRO A 74 18.57 0.31 9.28
C PRO A 74 18.64 1.74 8.71
N PRO A 75 19.81 2.41 8.78
CA PRO A 75 19.96 3.86 8.58
C PRO A 75 19.59 4.41 7.18
N ASN A 76 19.32 3.58 6.18
CA ASN A 76 19.24 4.01 4.77
C ASN A 76 17.86 3.90 4.10
N SER A 77 16.79 3.57 4.84
CA SER A 77 15.43 3.52 4.27
C SER A 77 14.68 4.83 4.51
N ARG A 78 14.17 5.44 3.44
CA ARG A 78 13.34 6.65 3.47
C ARG A 78 12.12 6.36 4.34
N ARG A 79 12.10 6.93 5.56
CA ARG A 79 11.03 6.66 6.54
C ARG A 79 9.67 6.91 5.90
N PRO A 80 8.73 5.95 5.87
CA PRO A 80 7.35 6.30 5.64
C PRO A 80 6.91 7.18 6.82
N ASN A 81 6.29 8.32 6.56
CA ASN A 81 5.69 9.16 7.60
C ASN A 81 4.58 8.36 8.27
N ILE A 82 4.87 7.67 9.38
CA ILE A 82 3.91 6.79 10.05
C ILE A 82 2.90 7.66 10.79
N ARG A 83 1.66 7.66 10.29
CA ARG A 83 0.54 8.40 10.87
C ARG A 83 -0.21 7.51 11.86
N ILE A 84 -0.56 8.03 13.04
CA ILE A 84 -1.43 7.32 13.99
C ILE A 84 -2.85 7.38 13.45
N LEU A 85 -3.35 6.24 12.97
CA LEU A 85 -4.69 6.15 12.38
C LEU A 85 -5.75 5.82 13.42
N ASN A 86 -6.97 6.29 13.15
CA ASN A 86 -8.16 5.93 13.89
C ASN A 86 -8.39 4.40 13.92
N PRO A 87 -8.86 3.82 15.04
CA PRO A 87 -9.14 2.38 15.14
C PRO A 87 -10.05 1.85 14.03
N SER A 88 -11.06 2.62 13.60
CA SER A 88 -11.96 2.21 12.52
C SER A 88 -11.23 2.05 11.19
N VAL A 89 -10.29 2.96 10.90
CA VAL A 89 -9.47 2.90 9.67
C VAL A 89 -8.50 1.72 9.75
N LYS A 90 -7.87 1.48 10.91
CA LYS A 90 -7.01 0.29 11.11
C LYS A 90 -7.76 -1.02 10.88
N ALA A 91 -9.00 -1.13 11.36
CA ALA A 91 -9.83 -2.30 11.11
C ALA A 91 -10.10 -2.49 9.60
N ALA A 92 -10.41 -1.41 8.88
CA ALA A 92 -10.57 -1.46 7.43
C ALA A 92 -9.29 -1.86 6.69
N LEU A 93 -8.11 -1.37 7.13
CA LEU A 93 -6.82 -1.76 6.53
C LEU A 93 -6.53 -3.25 6.68
N ARG A 94 -6.89 -3.87 7.80
CA ARG A 94 -6.76 -5.32 7.98
C ARG A 94 -7.59 -6.10 6.96
N LEU A 95 -8.79 -5.62 6.64
CA LEU A 95 -9.62 -6.22 5.58
C LEU A 95 -8.99 -6.00 4.20
N ALA A 96 -8.49 -4.80 3.92
CA ALA A 96 -7.80 -4.49 2.67
C ALA A 96 -6.56 -5.37 2.48
N LYS A 97 -5.81 -5.66 3.55
CA LYS A 97 -4.65 -6.56 3.54
C LYS A 97 -5.03 -7.99 3.19
N ASN A 98 -6.16 -8.50 3.68
CA ASN A 98 -6.66 -9.82 3.29
C ASN A 98 -7.01 -9.88 1.79
N VAL A 99 -7.61 -8.81 1.25
CA VAL A 99 -7.88 -8.69 -0.19
C VAL A 99 -6.58 -8.64 -0.97
N MET A 100 -5.59 -7.86 -0.51
CA MET A 100 -4.27 -7.76 -1.14
C MET A 100 -3.58 -9.14 -1.20
N ASN A 101 -3.52 -9.85 -0.08
CA ASN A 101 -2.92 -11.19 -0.01
C ASN A 101 -3.55 -12.17 -1.02
N ARG A 102 -4.87 -12.10 -1.21
CA ARG A 102 -5.56 -12.92 -2.22
C ARG A 102 -5.07 -12.60 -3.63
N TYR A 103 -4.99 -11.33 -4.01
CA TYR A 103 -4.50 -10.96 -5.35
C TYR A 103 -3.02 -11.27 -5.53
N TYR A 104 -2.23 -11.12 -4.47
CA TYR A 104 -0.83 -11.53 -4.46
C TYR A 104 -0.67 -13.02 -4.75
N SER A 105 -1.46 -13.88 -4.09
CA SER A 105 -1.41 -15.32 -4.36
C SER A 105 -1.75 -15.68 -5.81
N LEU A 106 -2.53 -14.84 -6.51
CA LEU A 106 -2.82 -15.03 -7.93
C LEU A 106 -1.65 -14.63 -8.82
N THR A 107 -0.85 -13.62 -8.44
CA THR A 107 0.36 -13.29 -9.20
C THR A 107 1.39 -14.42 -9.14
N ASP A 108 1.42 -15.18 -8.05
CA ASP A 108 2.34 -16.31 -7.87
C ASP A 108 2.00 -17.51 -8.75
N THR A 109 0.76 -17.59 -9.26
CA THR A 109 0.33 -18.66 -10.16
C THR A 109 0.91 -18.54 -11.57
N SER A 110 1.48 -17.39 -11.92
CA SER A 110 2.00 -17.11 -13.26
C SER A 110 3.43 -16.58 -13.19
N SER A 111 4.37 -17.34 -13.78
CA SER A 111 5.78 -16.93 -13.87
C SER A 111 5.98 -15.66 -14.70
N VAL A 112 4.99 -15.23 -15.48
CA VAL A 112 5.06 -14.04 -16.34
C VAL A 112 5.43 -12.79 -15.54
N TYR A 113 4.89 -12.63 -14.33
CA TYR A 113 5.23 -11.47 -13.48
C TYR A 113 6.71 -11.49 -13.07
N CYS A 114 7.20 -12.62 -12.57
CA CYS A 114 8.61 -12.77 -12.19
C CYS A 114 9.56 -12.62 -13.39
N ILE A 115 9.29 -13.30 -14.51
CA ILE A 115 10.09 -13.21 -15.73
C ILE A 115 10.17 -11.76 -16.21
N SER A 116 9.04 -11.04 -16.22
CA SER A 116 9.03 -9.64 -16.63
C SER A 116 9.87 -8.73 -15.73
N MET A 117 9.93 -9.01 -14.42
CA MET A 117 10.81 -8.29 -13.49
C MET A 117 12.28 -8.60 -13.71
N VAL A 118 12.62 -9.87 -14.00
CA VAL A 118 13.99 -10.29 -14.32
C VAL A 118 14.50 -9.60 -15.58
N LEU A 119 13.65 -9.49 -16.61
CA LEU A 119 13.97 -8.81 -17.88
C LEU A 119 14.03 -7.28 -17.74
N HIS A 120 13.41 -6.69 -16.72
CA HIS A 120 13.39 -5.24 -16.54
C HIS A 120 14.78 -4.72 -16.07
N PRO A 121 15.44 -3.81 -16.81
CA PRO A 121 16.83 -3.43 -16.57
C PRO A 121 17.10 -2.80 -15.20
N GLY A 122 16.09 -2.15 -14.60
CA GLY A 122 16.18 -1.53 -13.27
C GLY A 122 15.67 -2.39 -12.10
N LEU A 123 15.19 -3.61 -12.32
CA LEU A 123 14.74 -4.52 -11.24
C LEU A 123 15.67 -5.72 -11.16
N LYS A 124 15.67 -6.56 -12.21
CA LYS A 124 16.47 -7.78 -12.33
C LYS A 124 16.38 -8.65 -11.07
N LEU A 125 17.39 -9.49 -10.85
CA LEU A 125 17.55 -10.31 -9.65
C LEU A 125 17.79 -9.47 -8.38
N GLU A 126 18.22 -8.22 -8.53
CA GLU A 126 18.54 -7.34 -7.42
C GLU A 126 17.30 -6.97 -6.59
N TYR A 127 16.14 -6.84 -7.23
CA TYR A 127 14.89 -6.58 -6.53
C TYR A 127 14.55 -7.69 -5.52
N PHE A 128 14.61 -8.94 -5.96
CA PHE A 128 14.30 -10.12 -5.14
C PHE A 128 15.25 -10.25 -3.95
N ARG A 129 16.55 -10.00 -4.17
CA ARG A 129 17.55 -10.00 -3.08
C ARG A 129 17.25 -8.94 -2.02
N ARG A 130 16.86 -7.74 -2.42
CA ARG A 130 16.56 -6.64 -1.48
C ARG A 130 15.28 -6.87 -0.69
N ARG A 131 14.32 -7.60 -1.26
CA ARG A 131 13.08 -7.99 -0.59
C ARG A 131 13.22 -9.25 0.27
N ASP A 132 14.41 -9.85 0.32
CA ASP A 132 14.69 -11.10 1.05
C ASP A 132 13.75 -12.24 0.66
N TRP A 133 13.43 -12.34 -0.64
CA TRP A 133 12.55 -13.40 -1.13
C TRP A 133 13.26 -14.76 -1.10
N PRO A 134 12.54 -15.86 -0.81
CA PRO A 134 13.12 -17.20 -0.84
C PRO A 134 13.72 -17.51 -2.21
N ALA A 135 14.91 -18.12 -2.22
CA ALA A 135 15.61 -18.46 -3.45
C ALA A 135 14.76 -19.32 -4.41
N GLU A 136 13.85 -20.14 -3.88
CA GLU A 136 12.96 -21.00 -4.64
C GLU A 136 12.03 -20.21 -5.59
N TRP A 137 11.65 -18.99 -5.20
CA TRP A 137 10.83 -18.10 -6.01
C TRP A 137 11.63 -17.40 -7.12
N VAL A 138 12.94 -17.28 -6.92
CA VAL A 138 13.89 -16.75 -7.91
C VAL A 138 14.29 -17.82 -8.92
N HIS A 139 14.36 -19.09 -8.51
CA HIS A 139 14.72 -20.22 -9.38
C HIS A 139 13.57 -20.76 -10.24
N ALA A 140 12.31 -20.49 -9.87
CA ALA A 140 11.13 -20.87 -10.65
C ALA A 140 10.83 -19.91 -11.83
N ALA A 141 11.58 -18.81 -11.96
CA ALA A 141 11.47 -17.79 -13.02
C ALA A 141 12.52 -17.99 -14.11
#